data_AF-A0A2H1VW65-F1
#
_entry.id   AF-A0A2H1VW65-F1
#
_cell.length_a   1.000
_cell.length_b   1.000
_cell.length_c   1.000
_cell.angle_alpha   90.00
_cell.angle_beta   90.00
_cell.angle_gamma   90.00
#
_symmetry.space_group_name_H-M   'P 1'
#
loop_
_entity.id
_entity.type
_entity.pdbx_description
1 polymer ?
#
loop_
_entity_poly.entity_id
_entity_poly.type
_entity_poly.pdbx_seq_one_letter_code
_entity_poly.pdbx_strand_id
1 'polypeptide(L)'
;MDIDAVYCGAAASNTLLSCSENLNSDQMKAKLVKYSIVLLLDLISKHQLITTRATNATNNKLKELAWKSIAEQFSAVTGDMRTPEQLRLKWENLKKSARKRSASIRQNNLNSD
;
A
#
# COMPACT_ATOMS: atom_id res chain seq x y z
N MET A 1 13.04 15.26 1.87
CA MET A 1 12.45 14.46 0.77
C MET A 1 10.96 14.42 1.05
N ASP A 2 10.37 15.54 0.69
CA ASP A 2 8.97 15.88 0.80
C ASP A 2 8.13 14.97 -0.09
N ILE A 3 6.98 14.55 0.43
CA ILE A 3 6.08 13.60 -0.23
C ILE A 3 4.85 14.33 -0.80
N ASP A 4 4.97 15.62 -1.14
CA ASP A 4 3.84 16.47 -1.53
C ASP A 4 3.72 16.74 -3.04
N ALA A 5 4.20 15.86 -3.90
CA ALA A 5 4.24 16.17 -5.33
C ALA A 5 3.89 15.00 -6.26
N VAL A 6 2.74 14.33 -6.08
CA VAL A 6 2.08 13.61 -7.19
C VAL A 6 0.56 13.57 -7.00
N TYR A 7 -0.11 14.71 -7.16
CA TYR A 7 -1.53 14.72 -7.54
C TYR A 7 -1.80 15.91 -8.44
N CYS A 8 -1.67 15.72 -9.75
CA CYS A 8 -2.24 16.62 -10.74
C CYS A 8 -2.58 15.83 -12.00
N GLY A 9 -3.87 15.87 -12.38
CA GLY A 9 -4.33 15.60 -13.74
C GLY A 9 -5.01 14.25 -13.96
N ALA A 10 -6.33 14.21 -13.81
CA ALA A 10 -7.25 13.82 -14.89
C ALA A 10 -8.71 13.89 -14.41
N ALA A 11 -9.44 14.87 -14.93
CA ALA A 11 -10.89 14.91 -14.88
C ALA A 11 -11.48 13.89 -15.88
N ALA A 12 -12.48 13.13 -15.48
CA ALA A 12 -13.49 12.55 -16.38
C ALA A 12 -14.73 12.10 -15.59
N SER A 13 -15.76 12.92 -15.68
CA SER A 13 -17.20 12.61 -15.79
C SER A 13 -17.82 11.46 -14.98
N ASN A 14 -18.80 11.85 -14.17
CA ASN A 14 -19.92 11.01 -13.73
C ASN A 14 -20.60 10.30 -14.92
N THR A 15 -20.68 8.98 -14.86
CA THR A 15 -21.78 8.21 -15.47
C THR A 15 -22.07 7.03 -14.56
N LEU A 16 -23.27 7.03 -13.98
CA LEU A 16 -23.79 5.92 -13.18
C LEU A 16 -24.41 4.86 -14.10
N LEU A 17 -24.05 3.61 -13.79
CA LEU A 17 -24.84 2.38 -13.87
C LEU A 17 -24.79 1.50 -15.13
N SER A 18 -24.54 0.22 -14.80
CA SER A 18 -24.92 -1.03 -15.48
C SER A 18 -23.93 -1.67 -16.46
N CYS A 19 -22.90 -2.30 -15.90
CA CYS A 19 -22.41 -3.58 -16.43
C CYS A 19 -22.24 -4.52 -15.23
N SER A 20 -23.14 -5.50 -15.06
CA SER A 20 -22.84 -6.65 -14.21
C SER A 20 -21.78 -7.47 -14.93
N GLU A 21 -20.51 -7.15 -14.67
CA GLU A 21 -19.41 -7.98 -15.15
C GLU A 21 -19.52 -9.35 -14.45
N ASN A 22 -19.71 -10.41 -15.23
CA ASN A 22 -19.48 -11.77 -14.79
C ASN A 22 -17.96 -11.92 -14.60
N LEU A 23 -17.51 -11.68 -13.38
CA LEU A 23 -16.10 -11.56 -13.06
C LEU A 23 -15.48 -12.95 -12.81
N ASN A 24 -14.61 -13.38 -13.71
CA ASN A 24 -13.84 -14.62 -13.55
C ASN A 24 -13.02 -14.60 -12.23
N SER A 25 -12.90 -15.75 -11.57
CA SER A 25 -12.26 -15.94 -10.26
C SER A 25 -10.87 -15.27 -10.13
N ASP A 26 -10.07 -15.30 -11.19
CA ASP A 26 -8.71 -14.74 -11.17
C ASP A 26 -8.68 -13.20 -11.21
N GLN A 27 -9.65 -12.57 -11.89
CA GLN A 27 -9.78 -11.11 -11.92
C GLN A 27 -10.29 -10.57 -10.58
N MET A 28 -11.16 -11.33 -9.90
CA MET A 28 -11.63 -11.00 -8.53
C MET A 28 -10.52 -11.06 -7.51
N LYS A 29 -9.68 -12.10 -7.58
CA LYS A 29 -8.47 -12.18 -6.75
C LYS A 29 -7.55 -10.98 -6.99
N ALA A 30 -7.30 -10.61 -8.25
CA ALA A 30 -6.46 -9.46 -8.57
C ALA A 30 -7.05 -8.13 -8.06
N LYS A 31 -8.37 -7.94 -8.15
CA LYS A 31 -9.07 -6.74 -7.66
C LYS A 31 -9.03 -6.65 -6.12
N LEU A 32 -9.24 -7.78 -5.44
CA LEU A 32 -9.14 -7.88 -3.98
C LEU A 32 -7.71 -7.63 -3.48
N VAL A 33 -6.70 -8.11 -4.23
CA VAL A 33 -5.28 -7.83 -3.93
C VAL A 33 -4.97 -6.34 -4.08
N LYS A 34 -5.50 -5.65 -5.10
CA LYS A 34 -5.32 -4.19 -5.23
C LYS A 34 -5.97 -3.45 -4.07
N TYR A 35 -7.21 -3.79 -3.71
CA TYR A 35 -7.92 -3.18 -2.58
C TYR A 35 -7.16 -3.35 -1.26
N SER A 36 -6.74 -4.57 -0.94
CA SER A 36 -5.98 -4.84 0.29
C SER A 36 -4.65 -4.10 0.36
N ILE A 37 -3.97 -3.88 -0.78
CA ILE A 37 -2.76 -3.06 -0.83
C ILE A 37 -3.07 -1.59 -0.54
N VAL A 38 -4.12 -1.03 -1.17
CA VAL A 38 -4.53 0.36 -0.93
C VAL A 38 -4.91 0.58 0.53
N LEU A 39 -5.68 -0.33 1.11
CA LEU A 39 -6.05 -0.28 2.54
C LEU A 39 -4.83 -0.31 3.45
N LEU A 40 -3.85 -1.18 3.17
CA LEU A 40 -2.61 -1.25 3.95
C LEU A 40 -1.83 0.08 3.88
N LEU A 41 -1.77 0.71 2.70
CA LEU A 41 -1.10 2.00 2.55
C LEU A 41 -1.81 3.11 3.33
N ASP A 42 -3.14 3.16 3.27
CA ASP A 42 -3.95 4.12 4.03
C ASP A 42 -3.72 3.97 5.54
N LEU A 43 -3.78 2.74 6.08
CA LEU A 43 -3.52 2.47 7.49
C LEU A 43 -2.09 2.89 7.91
N ILE A 44 -1.07 2.57 7.10
CA ILE A 44 0.31 2.97 7.39
C ILE A 44 0.47 4.49 7.36
N SER A 45 -0.20 5.18 6.44
CA SER A 45 -0.14 6.65 6.35
C SER A 45 -0.70 7.33 7.61
N LYS A 46 -1.74 6.75 8.22
CA LYS A 46 -2.31 7.20 9.49
C LYS A 46 -1.40 6.95 10.70
N HIS A 47 -0.50 5.96 10.60
CA HIS A 47 0.46 5.61 11.65
C HIS A 47 1.89 6.06 11.29
N GLN A 48 2.13 7.38 11.29
CA GLN A 48 3.42 7.99 10.89
C GLN A 48 4.64 7.41 11.63
N LEU A 49 4.47 6.92 12.86
CA LEU A 49 5.50 6.24 13.66
C LEU A 49 6.19 5.07 12.93
N ILE A 50 5.48 4.37 12.04
CA ILE A 50 6.02 3.26 11.25
C ILE A 50 7.02 3.76 10.20
N THR A 51 6.80 4.97 9.68
CA THR A 51 7.65 5.59 8.66
C THR A 51 8.89 6.26 9.24
N THR A 52 8.87 6.59 10.53
CA THR A 52 9.97 7.26 11.23
C THR A 52 11.21 6.37 11.34
N ARG A 53 12.38 6.89 10.98
CA ARG A 53 13.68 6.19 11.06
C ARG A 53 14.21 6.04 12.51
N ALA A 54 13.56 6.64 13.50
CA ALA A 54 14.00 6.60 14.89
C ALA A 54 14.07 5.17 15.44
N THR A 55 15.21 4.84 16.06
CA THR A 55 15.52 3.51 16.60
C THR A 55 15.88 3.67 18.07
N ASN A 56 14.88 3.90 18.92
CA ASN A 56 15.03 3.85 20.36
C ASN A 56 14.07 2.79 20.91
N ALA A 57 14.34 2.26 22.11
CA ALA A 57 13.57 1.15 22.68
C ALA A 57 12.05 1.47 22.74
N THR A 58 11.72 2.70 23.15
CA THR A 58 10.34 3.20 23.19
C THR A 58 9.68 3.23 21.81
N ASN A 59 10.35 3.77 20.78
CA ASN A 59 9.84 3.81 19.41
C ASN A 59 9.71 2.42 18.81
N ASN A 60 10.63 1.50 19.12
CA ASN A 60 10.51 0.11 18.68
C ASN A 60 9.24 -0.52 19.27
N LYS A 61 8.97 -0.29 20.55
CA LYS A 61 7.74 -0.77 21.19
C LYS A 61 6.49 -0.11 20.61
N LEU A 62 6.51 1.20 20.40
CA LEU A 62 5.39 1.92 19.78
C LEU A 62 5.13 1.45 18.34
N LYS A 63 6.19 1.14 17.58
CA LYS A 63 6.07 0.54 16.24
C LYS A 63 5.43 -0.84 16.29
N GLU A 64 5.82 -1.70 17.25
CA GLU A 64 5.15 -2.99 17.45
C GLU A 64 3.66 -2.82 17.73
N LEU A 65 3.30 -1.90 18.64
CA LEU A 65 1.90 -1.60 18.96
C LEU A 65 1.13 -1.07 17.75
N ALA A 66 1.75 -0.18 16.96
CA ALA A 66 1.16 0.33 15.73
C ALA A 66 0.89 -0.80 14.72
N TRP A 67 1.84 -1.73 14.54
CA TRP A 67 1.63 -2.87 13.65
C TRP A 67 0.52 -3.81 14.12
N LYS A 68 0.37 -4.00 15.44
CA LYS A 68 -0.77 -4.75 16.01
C LYS A 68 -2.10 -4.06 15.71
N SER A 69 -2.19 -2.76 15.94
CA SER A 69 -3.40 -1.98 15.64
C SER A 69 -3.74 -2.01 14.15
N ILE A 70 -2.76 -1.93 13.26
CA ILE A 70 -2.97 -2.08 11.82
C ILE A 70 -3.49 -3.47 11.48
N ALA A 71 -2.94 -4.53 12.07
CA ALA A 71 -3.40 -5.89 11.83
C ALA A 71 -4.87 -6.10 12.24
N GLU A 72 -5.27 -5.55 13.39
CA GLU A 72 -6.65 -5.58 13.87
C GLU A 72 -7.59 -4.82 12.92
N GLN A 73 -7.25 -3.56 12.57
CA GLN A 73 -8.06 -2.75 11.66
C GLN A 73 -8.15 -3.39 10.26
N PHE A 74 -7.03 -3.91 9.76
CA PHE A 74 -6.99 -4.59 8.48
C PHE A 74 -7.88 -5.83 8.48
N SER A 75 -7.80 -6.66 9.53
CA SER A 75 -8.62 -7.86 9.65
C SER A 75 -10.11 -7.52 9.78
N ALA A 76 -10.45 -6.45 10.50
CA ALA A 76 -11.82 -5.99 10.64
C ALA A 76 -12.45 -5.53 9.31
N VAL A 77 -11.67 -4.89 8.43
CA VAL A 77 -12.16 -4.42 7.12
C VAL A 77 -12.15 -5.52 6.07
N THR A 78 -11.12 -6.36 6.06
CA THR A 78 -10.90 -7.34 4.97
C THR A 78 -11.48 -8.72 5.28
N GLY A 79 -11.77 -9.01 6.55
CA GLY A 79 -12.13 -10.36 7.03
C GLY A 79 -10.97 -11.36 7.02
N ASP A 80 -9.77 -10.94 6.59
CA ASP A 80 -8.55 -11.75 6.48
C ASP A 80 -7.66 -11.51 7.71
N MET A 81 -7.47 -12.54 8.53
CA MET A 81 -6.61 -12.48 9.71
C MET A 81 -5.14 -12.53 9.30
N ARG A 82 -4.54 -11.35 9.17
CA ARG A 82 -3.09 -11.22 8.92
C ARG A 82 -2.34 -10.86 10.19
N THR A 83 -1.21 -11.52 10.41
CA THR A 83 -0.35 -11.16 11.54
C THR A 83 0.40 -9.86 11.28
N PRO A 84 0.78 -9.12 12.33
CA PRO A 84 1.60 -7.91 12.22
C PRO A 84 2.89 -8.13 11.38
N GLU A 85 3.51 -9.30 11.52
CA GLU A 85 4.74 -9.68 10.80
C GLU A 85 4.49 -9.85 9.31
N GLN A 86 3.36 -10.46 8.92
CA GLN A 86 2.99 -10.62 7.51
C GLN A 86 2.73 -9.27 6.84
N LEU A 87 2.04 -8.35 7.52
CA LEU A 87 1.79 -7.00 7.03
C LEU A 87 3.09 -6.20 6.92
N ARG A 88 3.97 -6.33 7.91
CA ARG A 88 5.31 -5.71 7.88
C ARG A 88 6.14 -6.21 6.71
N LEU A 89 6.18 -7.53 6.49
CA LEU A 89 6.88 -8.12 5.36
C LEU A 89 6.29 -7.64 4.02
N LYS A 90 4.97 -7.60 3.91
CA LYS A 90 4.28 -7.10 2.72
C LYS A 90 4.65 -5.64 2.44
N TRP A 91 4.67 -4.80 3.46
CA TRP A 91 5.11 -3.41 3.36
C TRP A 91 6.57 -3.27 2.89
N GLU A 92 7.50 -4.03 3.48
CA GLU A 92 8.89 -4.02 3.04
C GLU A 92 9.05 -4.44 1.57
N ASN A 93 8.28 -5.44 1.14
CA ASN A 93 8.26 -5.88 -0.25
C ASN A 93 7.68 -4.80 -1.17
N LEU A 94 6.62 -4.10 -0.77
CA LEU A 94 6.06 -2.98 -1.53
C LEU A 94 7.08 -1.86 -1.71
N LYS A 95 7.83 -1.50 -0.66
CA LYS A 95 8.94 -0.53 -0.77
C LYS A 95 10.02 -1.00 -1.73
N LYS A 96 10.42 -2.27 -1.68
CA LYS A 96 11.41 -2.85 -2.61
C LYS A 96 10.91 -2.79 -4.06
N SER A 97 9.67 -3.20 -4.31
CA SER A 97 9.04 -3.16 -5.63
C SER A 97 8.94 -1.73 -6.17
N ALA A 98 8.57 -0.76 -5.34
CA ALA A 98 8.53 0.65 -5.73
C ALA A 98 9.91 1.16 -6.16
N ARG A 99 10.95 0.91 -5.37
CA ARG A 99 12.33 1.28 -5.71
C ARG A 99 12.80 0.64 -7.03
N LYS A 100 12.51 -0.65 -7.23
CA LYS A 100 12.85 -1.36 -8.47
C LYS A 100 12.18 -0.73 -9.69
N ARG A 101 10.89 -0.37 -9.57
CA ARG A 101 10.15 0.30 -10.64
C ARG A 101 10.76 1.67 -10.95
N SER A 102 11.04 2.50 -9.94
CA SER A 102 11.67 3.81 -10.14
C SER A 102 13.04 3.69 -10.81
N ALA A 103 13.84 2.69 -10.44
CA ALA A 103 15.14 2.43 -11.07
C ALA A 103 15.00 2.00 -12.54
N SER A 104 14.03 1.12 -12.84
CA SER A 104 13.77 0.66 -14.22
C SER A 104 13.28 1.78 -15.12
N ILE A 105 12.39 2.66 -14.64
CA ILE A 105 11.94 3.84 -15.40
C ILE A 105 13.13 4.75 -15.72
N ARG A 106 13.99 5.02 -14.73
CA ARG A 106 15.20 5.82 -14.94
C ARG A 106 16.13 5.19 -15.97
N GLN A 107 16.36 3.89 -15.92
CA GLN A 107 17.21 3.19 -16.89
C GLN A 107 16.63 3.22 -18.30
N ASN A 108 15.31 3.07 -18.44
CA ASN A 108 14.66 3.13 -19.75
C ASN A 108 14.83 4.52 -20.39
N ASN A 109 14.70 5.59 -19.59
CA ASN A 109 14.88 6.96 -20.06
C ASN A 109 16.35 7.31 -20.38
N LEU A 110 17.33 6.54 -19.90
CA LEU A 110 18.77 6.77 -20.16
C LEU A 110 19.28 6.04 -21.41
N ASN A 111 18.56 5.02 -21.89
CA ASN A 111 18.94 4.23 -23.06
C ASN A 111 18.17 4.65 -24.33
N SER A 112 17.36 5.71 -24.24
CA SER A 112 16.57 6.26 -25.35
C SER A 112 17.19 7.48 -26.02
N ASP A 113 18.43 7.83 -25.64
CA ASP A 113 19.28 8.85 -26.29
C ASP A 113 20.43 8.15 -27.06
#